data_AF-A0A1A0UWD4-F1
#
_entry.id   AF-A0A1A0UWD4-F1
#
_cell.length_a   1.000
_cell.length_b   1.000
_cell.length_c   1.000
_cell.angle_alpha   90.00
_cell.angle_beta   90.00
_cell.angle_gamma   90.00
#
_symmetry.space_group_name_H-M   'P 1'
#
loop_
_entity.id
_entity.type
_entity.pdbx_description
1 polymer ?
#
loop_
_entity_poly.entity_id
_entity_poly.type
_entity_poly.pdbx_seq_one_letter_code
_entity_poly.pdbx_strand_id
1 'polypeptide(L)'
;MTQAATRPNADLLKPTLVTHGNPPTPFDGWAVEAKFDGQRGIAVVDGGSVKILSRNGADITRTFPDIGAAPADCGQRLVLDGEIVALDEAGVPSFRRLQRRCRRTADLLSNS
;
A
#
# COMPACT_ATOMS: atom_id res chain seq x y z
N MET A 1 -13.20 28.35 19.44
CA MET A 1 -12.74 28.22 18.03
C MET A 1 -11.73 27.08 18.00
N THR A 2 -12.11 25.91 17.49
CA THR A 2 -11.20 24.75 17.42
C THR A 2 -10.24 24.98 16.26
N GLN A 3 -8.95 25.11 16.56
CA GLN A 3 -7.91 25.14 15.55
C GLN A 3 -7.96 23.83 14.78
N ALA A 4 -8.22 23.87 13.47
CA ALA A 4 -8.09 22.70 12.62
C ALA A 4 -6.63 22.24 12.72
N ALA A 5 -6.39 21.09 13.36
CA ALA A 5 -5.07 20.49 13.39
C ALA A 5 -4.56 20.37 11.95
N THR A 6 -3.39 20.93 11.68
CA THR A 6 -2.73 20.83 10.37
C THR A 6 -2.54 19.35 10.04
N ARG A 7 -3.35 18.85 9.09
CA ARG A 7 -3.33 17.43 8.72
C ARG A 7 -2.02 17.14 8.00
N PRO A 8 -1.29 16.07 8.34
CA PRO A 8 -0.10 15.70 7.60
C PRO A 8 -0.49 15.41 6.15
N ASN A 9 0.24 16.03 5.22
CA ASN A 9 0.09 15.77 3.80
C ASN A 9 0.55 14.34 3.53
N ALA A 10 -0.35 13.50 3.01
CA ALA A 10 -0.06 12.09 2.78
C ALA A 10 1.03 11.89 1.70
N ASP A 11 1.16 12.86 0.78
CA ASP A 11 2.21 12.86 -0.23
C ASP A 11 3.62 13.04 0.38
N LEU A 12 3.72 13.47 1.66
CA LEU A 12 5.00 13.60 2.39
C LEU A 12 5.34 12.36 3.22
N LEU A 13 4.43 11.39 3.35
CA LEU A 13 4.69 10.17 4.10
C LEU A 13 5.58 9.24 3.28
N LYS A 14 6.78 8.99 3.79
CA LYS A 14 7.71 8.04 3.22
C LYS A 14 7.62 6.73 4.01
N PRO A 15 7.59 5.58 3.34
CA PRO A 15 7.58 4.32 4.05
C PRO A 15 8.87 4.11 4.86
N THR A 16 8.74 3.62 6.10
CA THR A 16 9.89 3.33 6.96
C THR A 16 10.72 2.20 6.36
N LEU A 17 12.05 2.38 6.28
CA LEU A 17 12.96 1.36 5.78
C LEU A 17 13.19 0.25 6.80
N VAL A 18 13.34 -0.98 6.31
CA VAL A 18 13.64 -2.15 7.13
C VAL A 18 15.14 -2.43 7.07
N THR A 19 15.75 -2.63 8.23
CA THR A 19 17.12 -3.13 8.34
C THR A 19 17.12 -4.65 8.20
N HIS A 20 17.95 -5.18 7.31
CA HIS A 20 18.09 -6.63 7.16
C HIS A 20 18.75 -7.23 8.40
N GLY A 21 18.20 -8.33 8.92
CA GLY A 21 18.71 -9.01 10.10
C GLY A 21 17.97 -10.32 10.38
N ASN A 22 18.44 -11.05 11.38
CA ASN A 22 17.74 -12.21 11.88
C ASN A 22 16.56 -11.77 12.76
N PRO A 23 15.45 -12.53 12.78
CA PRO A 23 14.37 -12.27 13.71
C PRO A 23 14.91 -12.33 15.16
N PRO A 24 14.41 -11.46 16.05
CA PRO A 24 14.87 -11.41 17.43
C PRO A 24 14.58 -12.72 18.16
N THR A 25 15.54 -13.17 18.98
CA THR A 25 15.38 -14.31 19.88
C THR A 25 15.94 -13.94 21.25
N PRO A 26 15.14 -13.94 22.33
CA PRO A 26 13.70 -14.22 22.37
C PRO A 26 12.85 -13.13 21.71
N PHE A 27 11.59 -13.43 21.40
CA PHE A 27 10.65 -12.48 20.78
C PHE A 27 10.00 -11.50 21.77
N ASP A 28 10.40 -11.54 23.05
CA ASP A 28 9.79 -10.70 24.09
C ASP A 28 9.93 -9.22 23.74
N GLY A 29 8.78 -8.52 23.69
CA GLY A 29 8.71 -7.10 23.33
C GLY A 29 8.70 -6.80 21.83
N TRP A 30 8.66 -7.82 20.96
CA TRP A 30 8.62 -7.65 19.51
C TRP A 30 7.28 -8.09 18.91
N ALA A 31 6.74 -7.25 18.01
CA ALA A 31 5.73 -7.69 17.05
C ALA A 31 6.43 -8.26 15.81
N VAL A 32 5.93 -9.38 15.28
CA VAL A 32 6.45 -10.01 14.06
C VAL A 32 5.36 -10.07 13.00
N GLU A 33 5.73 -9.71 11.78
CA GLU A 33 4.85 -9.75 10.62
C GLU A 33 5.51 -10.59 9.51
N ALA A 34 4.68 -11.24 8.69
CA ALA A 34 5.17 -11.97 7.53
C ALA A 34 5.78 -10.99 6.53
N LYS A 35 6.99 -11.27 6.07
CA LYS A 35 7.59 -10.54 4.96
C LYS A 35 6.96 -11.01 3.64
N PHE A 36 6.15 -10.14 3.04
CA PHE A 36 5.62 -10.38 1.69
C PHE A 36 6.54 -9.79 0.62
N ASP A 37 6.68 -10.49 -0.51
CA ASP A 37 7.32 -9.97 -1.71
C ASP A 37 6.23 -9.38 -2.62
N GLY A 38 5.96 -8.08 -2.46
CA GLY A 38 4.86 -7.38 -3.13
C GLY A 38 5.25 -6.00 -3.68
N GLN A 39 4.25 -5.12 -3.75
CA GLN A 39 4.40 -3.72 -4.11
C GLN A 39 4.00 -2.86 -2.91
N ARG A 40 4.99 -2.30 -2.22
CA ARG A 40 4.72 -1.34 -1.14
C ARG A 40 3.93 -0.13 -1.63
N GLY A 41 2.92 0.25 -0.87
CA GLY A 41 2.08 1.41 -1.14
C GLY A 41 1.51 2.05 0.12
N ILE A 42 1.31 3.35 0.05
CA ILE A 42 0.54 4.12 1.03
C ILE A 42 -0.87 4.31 0.49
N ALA A 43 -1.87 3.72 1.15
CA ALA A 43 -3.28 3.92 0.82
C ALA A 43 -3.83 5.08 1.64
N VAL A 44 -4.39 6.08 0.95
CA VAL A 44 -5.11 7.21 1.53
C VAL A 44 -6.59 6.99 1.28
N VAL A 45 -7.34 6.79 2.36
CA VAL A 45 -8.78 6.64 2.34
C VAL A 45 -9.41 7.94 2.79
N ASP A 46 -10.25 8.55 1.95
CA ASP A 46 -10.94 9.80 2.29
C ASP A 46 -12.27 9.89 1.55
N GLY A 47 -13.36 10.15 2.28
CA GLY A 47 -14.69 10.34 1.69
C GLY A 47 -15.16 9.20 0.77
N GLY A 48 -14.85 7.95 1.08
CA GLY A 48 -15.21 6.78 0.27
C GLY A 48 -14.34 6.56 -0.97
N SER A 49 -13.26 7.34 -1.15
CA SER A 49 -12.27 7.15 -2.20
C SER A 49 -10.95 6.61 -1.64
N VAL A 50 -10.23 5.84 -2.46
CA VAL A 50 -8.89 5.33 -2.12
C VAL A 50 -7.88 5.78 -3.16
N LYS A 51 -6.84 6.50 -2.72
CA LYS A 51 -5.65 6.82 -3.51
C LYS A 51 -4.49 5.96 -3.03
N ILE A 52 -3.71 5.39 -3.94
CA ILE A 52 -2.56 4.55 -3.62
C ILE A 52 -1.30 5.21 -4.14
N LEU A 53 -0.37 5.53 -3.24
CA LEU A 53 0.94 6.08 -3.57
C LEU A 53 2.00 4.98 -3.47
N SER A 54 2.86 4.86 -4.46
CA SER A 54 4.01 3.96 -4.41
C SER A 54 5.04 4.43 -3.39
N ARG A 55 6.04 3.59 -3.09
CA ARG A 55 7.21 3.95 -2.26
C ARG A 55 7.87 5.28 -2.64
N ASN A 56 7.85 5.65 -3.92
CA ASN A 56 8.45 6.90 -4.42
C ASN A 56 7.45 8.06 -4.56
N GLY A 57 6.20 7.89 -4.13
CA GLY A 57 5.14 8.91 -4.21
C GLY A 57 4.34 8.92 -5.52
N ALA A 58 4.64 8.03 -6.47
CA ALA A 58 3.83 7.93 -7.70
C ALA A 58 2.41 7.42 -7.41
N ASP A 59 1.39 8.04 -8.01
CA ASP A 59 0.01 7.54 -7.94
C ASP A 59 -0.13 6.27 -8.79
N ILE A 60 -0.41 5.15 -8.13
CA ILE A 60 -0.56 3.82 -8.72
C ILE A 60 -2.00 3.30 -8.58
N THR A 61 -2.96 4.17 -8.26
CA THR A 61 -4.36 3.78 -8.03
C THR A 61 -4.96 3.05 -9.24
N ARG A 62 -4.66 3.51 -10.46
CA ARG A 62 -5.12 2.87 -11.71
C ARG A 62 -4.53 1.48 -11.95
N THR A 63 -3.42 1.13 -11.29
CA THR A 63 -2.86 -0.22 -11.33
C THR A 63 -3.67 -1.18 -10.46
N PHE A 64 -4.40 -0.68 -9.47
CA PHE A 64 -5.16 -1.49 -8.51
C PHE A 64 -6.62 -1.02 -8.37
N PRO A 65 -7.44 -1.06 -9.44
CA PRO A 65 -8.82 -0.59 -9.42
C PRO A 65 -9.74 -1.33 -8.41
N ASP A 66 -9.44 -2.60 -8.14
CA ASP A 66 -10.10 -3.42 -7.12
C ASP A 66 -9.88 -2.89 -5.70
N ILE A 67 -8.68 -2.42 -5.40
CA ILE A 67 -8.37 -1.76 -4.12
C ILE A 67 -8.95 -0.35 -4.09
N GLY A 68 -8.85 0.38 -5.21
CA GLY A 68 -9.41 1.72 -5.39
C GLY A 68 -10.93 1.80 -5.21
N ALA A 69 -11.64 0.73 -5.56
CA ALA A 69 -13.10 0.63 -5.50
C ALA A 69 -13.63 -0.03 -4.23
N ALA A 70 -12.78 -0.46 -3.31
CA ALA A 70 -13.22 -1.03 -2.04
C ALA A 70 -14.02 0.02 -1.26
N PRO A 71 -15.21 -0.31 -0.71
CA PRO A 71 -15.98 0.60 0.11
C PRO A 71 -15.21 0.85 1.41
N ALA A 72 -14.35 1.85 1.37
CA ALA A 72 -13.49 2.22 2.47
C ALA A 72 -14.16 3.27 3.37
N ASP A 73 -15.50 3.26 3.45
CA ASP A 73 -16.19 4.13 4.39
C ASP A 73 -16.00 3.58 5.81
N CYS A 74 -14.96 4.10 6.44
CA CYS A 74 -14.62 3.87 7.83
C CYS A 74 -15.06 5.06 8.71
N GLY A 75 -15.90 5.96 8.18
CA GLY A 75 -16.37 7.15 8.88
C GLY A 75 -15.31 8.22 9.14
N GLN A 76 -14.05 8.00 8.75
CA GLN A 76 -12.94 8.92 8.95
C GLN A 76 -11.86 8.75 7.87
N ARG A 77 -10.98 9.76 7.72
CA ARG A 77 -9.83 9.68 6.83
C ARG A 77 -8.77 8.75 7.41
N LEU A 78 -8.24 7.82 6.62
CA LEU A 78 -7.16 6.90 7.01
C LEU A 78 -5.96 7.02 6.08
N VAL A 79 -4.77 6.76 6.64
CA VAL A 79 -3.56 6.52 5.87
C VAL A 79 -2.93 5.21 6.33
N LEU A 80 -2.73 4.28 5.41
CA LEU A 80 -2.23 2.93 5.68
C LEU A 80 -0.92 2.72 4.91
N ASP A 81 0.14 2.27 5.57
CA ASP A 81 1.36 1.76 4.93
C ASP A 81 1.26 0.23 4.89
N GLY A 82 1.44 -0.37 3.71
CA GLY A 82 1.32 -1.80 3.55
C GLY A 82 1.89 -2.33 2.24
N GLU A 83 1.83 -3.64 2.10
CA GLU A 83 2.33 -4.36 0.93
C GLU A 83 1.16 -4.89 0.10
N ILE A 84 1.06 -4.46 -1.16
CA ILE A 84 0.07 -4.99 -2.09
C ILE A 84 0.57 -6.32 -2.65
N VAL A 85 -0.22 -7.36 -2.48
CA VAL A 85 0.08 -8.72 -2.95
C VAL A 85 -0.99 -9.21 -3.93
N ALA A 86 -0.58 -10.04 -4.88
CA ALA A 86 -1.50 -10.74 -5.77
C ALA A 86 -1.56 -12.21 -5.35
N LEU A 87 -2.73 -12.69 -4.92
CA LEU A 87 -2.90 -14.07 -4.50
C LEU A 87 -3.09 -15.00 -5.71
N ASP A 88 -2.67 -16.25 -5.57
CA ASP A 88 -3.06 -17.33 -6.48
C ASP A 88 -4.39 -17.98 -6.04
N GLU A 89 -4.79 -19.05 -6.74
CA GLU A 89 -6.04 -19.77 -6.46
C GLU A 89 -6.07 -20.46 -5.08
N ALA A 90 -4.91 -20.71 -4.49
CA ALA A 90 -4.79 -21.25 -3.13
C ALA A 90 -4.71 -20.15 -2.06
N GLY A 91 -4.80 -18.87 -2.44
CA GLY A 91 -4.68 -17.74 -1.53
C GLY A 91 -3.23 -17.40 -1.17
N VAL A 92 -2.25 -17.94 -1.88
CA VAL A 92 -0.82 -17.71 -1.60
C VAL A 92 -0.32 -16.50 -2.38
N PRO A 93 0.43 -15.57 -1.76
CA PRO A 93 1.05 -14.46 -2.48
C PRO A 93 1.96 -14.93 -3.62
N SER A 94 1.69 -14.43 -4.83
CA SER A 94 2.43 -14.75 -6.05
C SER A 94 2.98 -13.46 -6.69
N PHE A 95 4.29 -13.25 -6.51
CA PHE A 95 5.00 -12.11 -7.08
C PHE A 95 4.93 -12.05 -8.61
N ARG A 96 4.92 -13.20 -9.30
CA ARG A 96 4.79 -13.27 -10.76
C ARG A 96 3.47 -12.69 -11.27
N ARG A 97 2.37 -12.99 -10.59
CA ARG A 97 1.03 -12.44 -10.90
C ARG A 97 1.02 -10.92 -10.70
N LEU A 98 1.61 -10.43 -9.61
CA LEU A 98 1.75 -9.00 -9.35
C LEU A 98 2.56 -8.27 -10.43
N GLN A 99 3.73 -8.80 -10.81
CA GLN A 99 4.55 -8.21 -11.88
C GLN A 99 3.79 -8.09 -13.21
N ARG A 100 3.04 -9.12 -13.59
CA ARG A 100 2.23 -9.10 -14.83
C ARG A 100 1.19 -7.99 -14.80
N ARG A 101 0.57 -7.74 -13.65
CA ARG A 101 -0.40 -6.64 -13.48
C ARG A 101 0.28 -5.28 -13.66
N CYS A 102 1.36 -5.03 -12.91
CA CYS A 102 2.07 -3.75 -12.97
C CYS A 102 2.58 -3.41 -14.37
N ARG A 103 3.08 -4.41 -15.12
CA ARG A 103 3.55 -4.22 -16.51
C ARG A 103 2.41 -3.82 -17.45
N ARG A 104 1.27 -4.54 -17.42
CA ARG A 104 0.12 -4.21 -18.29
C ARG A 104 -0.36 -2.77 -18.09
N THR A 105 -0.42 -2.29 -16.85
CA THR A 105 -0.85 -0.92 -16.61
C THR A 105 0.17 0.09 -17.12
N ALA A 106 1.47 -0.18 -16.95
CA ALA A 106 2.53 0.68 -17.50
C ALA A 106 2.39 0.80 -19.03
N ASP A 107 2.15 -0.32 -19.74
CA ASP A 107 1.96 -0.32 -21.20
C ASP A 107 0.71 0.46 -21.64
N LEU A 108 -0.37 0.42 -20.85
CA LEU A 108 -1.59 1.20 -21.12
C LEU A 108 -1.35 2.70 -20.94
N LEU A 109 -0.57 3.08 -19.93
CA LEU A 109 -0.24 4.48 -19.65
C LEU A 109 0.79 5.07 -20.60
N SER A 110 1.65 4.26 -21.23
CA SER A 110 2.59 4.73 -22.25
C SER A 110 1.97 4.92 -23.64
N ASN A 111 0.77 4.37 -23.85
CA ASN A 111 0.03 4.40 -25.13
C ASN A 111 -1.19 5.34 -25.12
N SER A 112 -1.31 6.21 -24.10
CA SER A 112 -2.35 7.24 -23.99
C SER A 112 -1.74 8.62 -23.78
#